data_AF-A0A377TX22-F1
#
_entry.id   AF-A0A377TX22-F1
#
_cell.length_a   1.000
_cell.length_b   1.000
_cell.length_c   1.000
_cell.angle_alpha   90.00
_cell.angle_beta   90.00
_cell.angle_gamma   90.00
#
_symmetry.space_group_name_H-M   'P 1'
#
loop_
_entity.id
_entity.type
_entity.pdbx_description
1 polymer ?
#
loop_
_entity_poly.entity_id
_entity_poly.type
_entity_poly.pdbx_seq_one_letter_code
_entity_poly.pdbx_strand_id
1 'polypeptide(L)'
;MQLMAAGQADCTLGDNGQALETWQAGVHAVTVATVFQHSPTVFITHDKVENPAELKDKTFLLATEAYTSFWPWAKSELGLAGSKVRPYTFNVQPFLADKNLVQQGYVTSEPFSVAKGGQPFYVYPLSDWGYPPYGNSIICMADTIRKRPAAVAAFVKASMEGWKSYLQDPAPATA
;
A
#
# COMPACT_ATOMS: atom_id res chain seq x y z
N MET A 1 9.70 -9.15 -4.34
CA MET A 1 9.52 -10.63 -4.36
C MET A 1 10.58 -11.38 -5.17
N GLN A 2 10.75 -11.09 -6.47
CA GLN A 2 11.72 -11.82 -7.32
C GLN A 2 13.15 -11.84 -6.72
N LEU A 3 13.60 -10.74 -6.13
CA LEU A 3 14.90 -10.66 -5.44
C LEU A 3 14.99 -11.61 -4.23
N MET A 4 13.93 -11.73 -3.42
CA MET A 4 13.92 -12.67 -2.29
C MET A 4 13.93 -14.13 -2.77
N ALA A 5 13.16 -14.44 -3.82
CA ALA A 5 13.15 -15.77 -4.41
C ALA A 5 14.51 -16.16 -5.03
N ALA A 6 15.23 -15.18 -5.59
CA ALA A 6 16.58 -15.36 -6.12
C ALA A 6 17.68 -15.36 -5.03
N GLY A 7 17.32 -15.23 -3.75
CA GLY A 7 18.28 -15.16 -2.64
C GLY A 7 19.11 -13.88 -2.59
N GLN A 8 18.69 -12.83 -3.30
CA GLN A 8 19.38 -11.54 -3.37
C GLN A 8 18.90 -10.55 -2.30
N ALA A 9 17.80 -10.85 -1.63
CA ALA A 9 17.27 -10.07 -0.52
C ALA A 9 16.74 -11.00 0.58
N ASP A 10 17.00 -10.62 1.84
CA ASP A 10 16.58 -11.36 3.03
C ASP A 10 15.13 -11.07 3.44
N CYS A 11 14.72 -9.81 3.29
CA CYS A 11 13.40 -9.30 3.63
C CYS A 11 12.93 -8.25 2.61
N THR A 12 11.63 -8.00 2.57
CA THR A 12 10.99 -6.93 1.79
C THR A 12 9.98 -6.19 2.65
N LEU A 13 9.61 -4.98 2.22
CA LEU A 13 8.42 -4.29 2.68
C LEU A 13 7.26 -4.57 1.73
N GLY A 14 6.05 -4.65 2.27
CA GLY A 14 4.81 -4.84 1.51
C GLY A 14 3.59 -4.88 2.41
N ASP A 15 2.42 -5.20 1.85
CA ASP A 15 1.23 -5.53 2.63
C ASP A 15 1.34 -6.97 3.14
N ASN A 16 0.83 -7.27 4.33
CA ASN A 16 0.97 -8.61 4.93
C ASN A 16 0.33 -9.73 4.08
N GLY A 17 -0.69 -9.41 3.26
CA GLY A 17 -1.28 -10.34 2.30
C GLY A 17 -0.27 -10.89 1.30
N GLN A 18 0.76 -10.10 0.96
CA GLN A 18 1.84 -10.53 0.06
C GLN A 18 2.55 -11.77 0.60
N ALA A 19 2.77 -11.87 1.92
CA ALA A 19 3.37 -13.06 2.52
C ALA A 19 2.56 -14.32 2.23
N LEU A 20 1.22 -14.27 2.25
CA LEU A 20 0.39 -15.43 1.91
C LEU A 20 0.53 -15.81 0.43
N GLU A 21 0.55 -14.83 -0.47
CA GLU A 21 0.74 -15.04 -1.91
C GLU A 21 2.09 -15.72 -2.19
N THR A 22 3.15 -15.38 -1.45
CA THR A 22 4.46 -15.99 -1.67
C THR A 22 4.43 -17.50 -1.42
N TRP A 23 3.70 -17.95 -0.41
CA TRP A 23 3.55 -19.38 -0.11
C TRP A 23 2.83 -20.12 -1.23
N GLN A 24 1.80 -19.51 -1.83
CA GLN A 24 1.15 -20.08 -3.01
C GLN A 24 2.11 -20.20 -4.20
N ALA A 25 3.05 -19.28 -4.33
CA ALA A 25 4.09 -19.28 -5.35
C ALA A 25 5.33 -20.15 -5.01
N GLY A 26 5.31 -20.91 -3.91
CA GLY A 26 6.42 -21.76 -3.47
C GLY A 26 7.62 -21.01 -2.85
N VAL A 27 7.45 -19.71 -2.58
CA VAL A 27 8.45 -18.87 -1.92
C VAL A 27 8.03 -18.69 -0.46
N HIS A 28 8.64 -19.42 0.46
CA HIS A 28 8.23 -19.38 1.86
C HIS A 28 8.80 -18.17 2.60
N ALA A 29 7.99 -17.11 2.74
CA ALA A 29 8.33 -15.90 3.46
C ALA A 29 7.32 -15.64 4.60
N VAL A 30 7.76 -15.00 5.68
CA VAL A 30 6.98 -14.80 6.90
C VAL A 30 7.01 -13.33 7.27
N THR A 31 5.84 -12.77 7.59
CA THR A 31 5.74 -11.43 8.17
C THR A 31 6.26 -11.44 9.60
N VAL A 32 7.30 -10.68 9.89
CA VAL A 32 7.96 -10.61 11.21
C VAL A 32 7.63 -9.35 11.99
N ALA A 33 7.11 -8.31 11.32
CA ALA A 33 6.64 -7.08 11.93
C ALA A 33 5.71 -6.32 10.96
N THR A 34 4.92 -5.40 11.49
CA THR A 34 4.17 -4.41 10.70
C THR A 34 4.25 -3.05 11.37
N VAL A 35 4.31 -1.99 10.55
CA VAL A 35 4.31 -0.61 11.04
C VAL A 35 2.89 -0.07 11.07
N PHE A 36 2.14 -0.20 9.98
CA PHE A 36 0.77 0.30 9.91
C PHE A 36 -0.23 -0.79 10.28
N GLN A 37 -1.21 -0.42 11.11
CA GLN A 37 -2.29 -1.31 11.52
C GLN A 37 -3.32 -1.54 10.41
N HIS A 38 -3.25 -0.75 9.34
CA HIS A 38 -4.05 -0.89 8.13
C HIS A 38 -3.20 -0.55 6.91
N SER A 39 -3.55 -1.09 5.73
CA SER A 39 -2.94 -0.65 4.47
C SER A 39 -3.23 0.84 4.28
N PRO A 40 -2.20 1.67 4.07
CA PRO A 40 -2.35 3.11 3.84
C PRO A 40 -2.75 3.44 2.39
N THR A 41 -3.16 2.43 1.62
CA THR A 41 -3.70 2.60 0.28
C THR A 41 -5.03 3.35 0.34
N VAL A 42 -5.16 4.35 -0.52
CA VAL A 42 -6.35 5.22 -0.61
C VAL A 42 -6.87 5.28 -2.04
N PHE A 43 -8.17 5.59 -2.17
CA PHE A 43 -8.70 6.24 -3.37
C PHE A 43 -8.84 7.74 -3.14
N ILE A 44 -8.42 8.51 -4.13
CA ILE A 44 -8.53 9.96 -4.15
C ILE A 44 -9.50 10.35 -5.27
N THR A 45 -10.46 11.20 -4.92
CA THR A 45 -11.58 11.57 -5.79
C THR A 45 -11.74 13.09 -5.82
N HIS A 46 -12.37 13.62 -6.87
CA HIS A 46 -12.69 15.05 -6.97
C HIS A 46 -13.92 15.43 -6.14
N ASP A 47 -14.93 14.56 -6.13
CA ASP A 47 -16.21 14.78 -5.48
C ASP A 47 -16.34 13.88 -4.25
N LYS A 48 -17.01 14.38 -3.20
CA LYS A 48 -17.31 13.54 -2.03
C LYS A 48 -18.24 12.41 -2.46
N VAL A 49 -17.88 11.19 -2.11
CA VAL A 49 -18.74 10.01 -2.16
C VAL A 49 -19.16 9.58 -0.75
N GLU A 50 -20.38 9.08 -0.64
CA GLU A 50 -20.90 8.53 0.62
C GLU A 50 -20.60 7.03 0.75
N ASN A 51 -20.50 6.33 -0.39
CA ASN A 51 -20.15 4.91 -0.44
C ASN A 51 -19.38 4.59 -1.74
N PRO A 52 -18.59 3.51 -1.77
CA PRO A 52 -17.71 3.23 -2.90
C PRO A 52 -18.46 2.83 -4.18
N ALA A 53 -19.72 2.39 -4.11
CA ALA A 53 -20.49 2.03 -5.31
C ALA A 53 -20.78 3.24 -6.23
N GLU A 54 -20.72 4.47 -5.69
CA GLU A 54 -20.80 5.71 -6.47
C GLU A 54 -19.62 5.90 -7.44
N LEU A 55 -18.52 5.15 -7.25
CA LEU A 55 -17.34 5.21 -8.11
C LEU A 55 -17.42 4.24 -9.31
N LYS A 56 -18.48 3.44 -9.45
CA LYS A 56 -18.56 2.36 -10.44
C LYS A 56 -18.34 2.83 -11.89
N ASP A 57 -18.78 4.04 -12.22
CA ASP A 57 -18.72 4.62 -13.57
C ASP A 57 -17.45 5.47 -13.81
N LYS A 58 -16.61 5.63 -12.79
CA LYS A 58 -15.34 6.37 -12.87
C LYS A 58 -14.24 5.54 -13.55
N THR A 59 -13.14 6.21 -13.87
CA THR A 59 -11.92 5.54 -14.37
C THR A 59 -10.81 5.59 -13.32
N PHE A 60 -10.31 4.44 -12.91
CA PHE A 60 -9.29 4.33 -11.88
C PHE A 60 -7.88 4.36 -12.49
N LEU A 61 -7.00 5.15 -11.90
CA LEU A 61 -5.56 5.11 -12.16
C LEU A 61 -4.93 4.13 -11.17
N LEU A 62 -4.48 2.97 -11.66
CA LEU A 62 -3.94 1.90 -10.82
C LEU A 62 -2.50 1.53 -11.20
N ALA A 63 -1.64 1.36 -10.19
CA ALA A 63 -0.30 0.83 -10.39
C ALA A 63 -0.37 -0.68 -10.72
N THR A 64 0.68 -1.22 -11.35
CA THR A 64 0.72 -2.65 -11.73
C THR A 64 0.51 -3.59 -10.53
N GLU A 65 0.99 -3.23 -9.35
CA GLU A 65 0.82 -4.00 -8.12
C GLU A 65 -0.65 -4.13 -7.67
N ALA A 66 -1.49 -3.12 -7.95
CA ALA A 66 -2.88 -3.10 -7.52
C ALA A 66 -3.70 -4.24 -8.11
N TYR A 67 -3.36 -4.66 -9.34
CA TYR A 67 -4.08 -5.71 -10.07
C TYR A 67 -4.02 -7.06 -9.38
N THR A 68 -2.98 -7.33 -8.58
CA THR A 68 -2.84 -8.55 -7.80
C THR A 68 -3.11 -8.35 -6.32
N SER A 69 -3.04 -7.11 -5.80
CA SER A 69 -3.32 -6.81 -4.39
C SER A 69 -4.78 -6.42 -4.12
N PHE A 70 -5.09 -5.13 -4.02
CA PHE A 70 -6.40 -4.66 -3.56
C PHE A 70 -7.47 -4.61 -4.67
N TRP A 71 -7.09 -4.54 -5.96
CA TRP A 71 -8.09 -4.35 -7.02
C TRP A 71 -9.05 -5.53 -7.19
N PRO A 72 -8.61 -6.81 -7.12
CA PRO A 72 -9.54 -7.94 -7.09
C PRO A 72 -10.56 -7.84 -5.97
N TRP A 73 -10.12 -7.47 -4.77
CA TRP A 73 -10.99 -7.23 -3.61
C TRP A 73 -11.94 -6.05 -3.84
N ALA A 74 -11.45 -4.93 -4.38
CA ALA A 74 -12.29 -3.76 -4.66
C ALA A 74 -13.40 -4.07 -5.67
N LYS A 75 -13.12 -4.92 -6.66
CA LYS A 75 -14.14 -5.38 -7.61
C LYS A 75 -15.20 -6.25 -6.94
N SER A 76 -14.82 -7.16 -6.04
CA SER A 76 -15.76 -8.08 -5.38
C SER A 76 -16.56 -7.41 -4.27
N GLU A 77 -15.88 -6.71 -3.37
CA GLU A 77 -16.49 -6.18 -2.14
C GLU A 77 -17.10 -4.79 -2.32
N LEU A 78 -16.57 -3.97 -3.26
CA LEU A 78 -17.01 -2.59 -3.46
C LEU A 78 -17.88 -2.40 -4.72
N GLY A 79 -18.15 -3.46 -5.48
CA GLY A 79 -18.98 -3.40 -6.69
C GLY A 79 -18.31 -2.70 -7.88
N LEU A 80 -16.98 -2.60 -7.90
CA LEU A 80 -16.21 -1.88 -8.93
C LEU A 80 -15.82 -2.72 -10.15
N ALA A 81 -16.43 -3.90 -10.33
CA ALA A 81 -16.11 -4.81 -11.43
C ALA A 81 -16.31 -4.20 -12.83
N GLY A 82 -17.26 -3.28 -12.98
CA GLY A 82 -17.54 -2.57 -14.24
C GLY A 82 -16.69 -1.32 -14.49
N SER A 83 -15.88 -0.90 -13.50
CA SER A 83 -15.11 0.33 -13.59
C SER A 83 -13.97 0.22 -14.60
N LYS A 84 -13.71 1.33 -15.29
CA LYS A 84 -12.58 1.42 -16.23
C LYS A 84 -11.30 1.59 -15.44
N VAL A 85 -10.20 1.06 -15.97
CA VAL A 85 -8.87 1.20 -15.38
C VAL A 85 -7.89 1.71 -16.42
N ARG A 86 -7.02 2.62 -16.00
CA ARG A 86 -5.85 3.07 -16.75
C ARG A 86 -4.59 2.91 -15.88
N PRO A 87 -3.41 2.72 -16.47
CA PRO A 87 -2.17 2.66 -15.71
C PRO A 87 -1.91 3.95 -14.93
N TYR A 88 -1.58 3.82 -13.65
CA TYR A 88 -0.98 4.88 -12.86
C TYR A 88 0.51 4.94 -13.13
N THR A 89 1.00 6.10 -13.57
CA THR A 89 2.39 6.33 -13.94
C THR A 89 3.15 7.14 -12.88
N PHE A 90 2.73 7.04 -11.61
CA PHE A 90 3.35 7.75 -10.48
C PHE A 90 3.37 9.28 -10.64
N ASN A 91 2.34 9.82 -11.30
CA ASN A 91 2.11 11.25 -11.42
C ASN A 91 0.63 11.59 -11.22
N VAL A 92 0.35 12.71 -10.53
CA VAL A 92 -1.01 13.14 -10.19
C VAL A 92 -1.64 14.06 -11.24
N GLN A 93 -0.87 14.46 -12.27
CA GLN A 93 -1.32 15.42 -13.29
C GLN A 93 -2.57 14.95 -14.07
N PRO A 94 -2.67 13.67 -14.50
CA PRO A 94 -3.87 13.16 -15.14
C PRO A 94 -5.11 13.30 -14.25
N PHE A 95 -4.99 13.00 -12.96
CA PHE A 95 -6.07 13.19 -12.00
C PHE A 95 -6.50 14.66 -11.91
N LEU A 96 -5.55 15.60 -11.80
CA LEU A 96 -5.85 17.03 -11.76
C LEU A 96 -6.50 17.57 -13.04
N ALA A 97 -6.26 16.92 -14.18
CA ALA A 97 -6.77 17.34 -15.48
C ALA A 97 -8.15 16.76 -15.83
N ASP A 98 -8.54 15.63 -15.23
CA ASP A 98 -9.76 14.90 -15.58
C ASP A 98 -10.56 14.51 -14.33
N LYS A 99 -11.72 15.17 -14.17
CA LYS A 99 -12.64 14.97 -13.03
C LYS A 99 -13.34 13.60 -13.01
N ASN A 100 -13.23 12.83 -14.10
CA ASN A 100 -13.74 11.47 -14.14
C ASN A 100 -12.77 10.44 -13.57
N LEU A 101 -11.54 10.85 -13.22
CA LEU A 101 -10.54 9.94 -12.69
C LEU A 101 -10.65 9.78 -11.17
N VAL A 102 -10.38 8.56 -10.73
CA VAL A 102 -10.08 8.21 -9.34
C VAL A 102 -8.61 7.80 -9.29
N GLN A 103 -7.86 8.40 -8.38
CA GLN A 103 -6.43 8.16 -8.23
C GLN A 103 -6.20 7.17 -7.08
N GLN A 104 -5.55 6.04 -7.34
CA GLN A 104 -4.92 5.24 -6.27
C GLN A 104 -3.81 6.08 -5.62
N GLY A 105 -3.64 5.98 -4.30
CA GLY A 105 -2.47 6.57 -3.65
C GLY A 105 -2.11 5.90 -2.34
N TYR A 106 -1.06 6.44 -1.73
CA TYR A 106 -0.65 6.20 -0.35
C TYR A 106 -1.01 7.45 0.46
N VAL A 107 -1.69 7.30 1.60
CA VAL A 107 -2.24 8.43 2.36
C VAL A 107 -1.18 9.49 2.74
N THR A 108 0.08 9.08 2.89
CA THR A 108 1.20 9.95 3.25
C THR A 108 1.87 10.65 2.05
N SER A 109 1.48 10.33 0.82
CA SER A 109 2.20 10.76 -0.41
C SER A 109 1.31 11.49 -1.42
N GLU A 110 0.43 10.77 -2.13
CA GLU A 110 -0.38 11.35 -3.20
C GLU A 110 -1.28 12.50 -2.73
N PRO A 111 -1.95 12.45 -1.55
CA PRO A 111 -2.73 13.58 -1.07
C PRO A 111 -1.95 14.89 -0.98
N PHE A 112 -0.68 14.83 -0.56
CA PHE A 112 0.20 16.01 -0.52
C PHE A 112 0.50 16.54 -1.93
N SER A 113 0.74 15.64 -2.88
CA SER A 113 1.01 16.01 -4.28
C SER A 113 -0.22 16.59 -4.97
N VAL A 114 -1.41 16.03 -4.71
CA VAL A 114 -2.69 16.55 -5.22
C VAL A 114 -3.01 17.92 -4.62
N ALA A 115 -2.77 18.12 -3.32
CA ALA A 115 -2.99 19.40 -2.65
C ALA A 115 -2.17 20.55 -3.26
N LYS A 116 -0.94 20.28 -3.71
CA LYS A 116 -0.13 21.27 -4.44
C LYS A 116 -0.75 21.70 -5.78
N GLY A 117 -1.63 20.89 -6.36
CA GLY A 117 -2.40 21.24 -7.55
C GLY A 117 -3.53 22.25 -7.31
N GLY A 118 -3.86 22.56 -6.05
CA GLY A 118 -4.80 23.61 -5.67
C GLY A 118 -6.28 23.32 -5.90
N GLN A 119 -6.64 22.09 -6.28
CA GLN A 119 -8.04 21.68 -6.45
C GLN A 119 -8.55 20.91 -5.22
N PRO A 120 -9.83 21.05 -4.84
CA PRO A 120 -10.44 20.21 -3.82
C PRO A 120 -10.39 18.72 -4.21
N PHE A 121 -10.17 17.87 -3.21
CA PHE A 121 -10.18 16.42 -3.36
C PHE A 121 -10.60 15.76 -2.05
N TYR A 122 -11.00 14.49 -2.14
CA TYR A 122 -11.39 13.67 -1.01
C TYR A 122 -10.57 12.38 -1.00
N VAL A 123 -10.11 11.98 0.18
CA VAL A 123 -9.26 10.80 0.39
C VAL A 123 -10.06 9.74 1.13
N TYR A 124 -10.05 8.53 0.60
CA TYR A 124 -10.76 7.38 1.15
C TYR A 124 -9.78 6.24 1.39
N PRO A 125 -9.32 6.03 2.64
CA PRO A 125 -8.60 4.82 3.01
C PRO A 125 -9.42 3.59 2.68
N LEU A 126 -8.83 2.63 1.96
CA LEU A 126 -9.54 1.40 1.62
C LEU A 126 -9.88 0.57 2.86
N SER A 127 -9.10 0.74 3.94
CA SER A 127 -9.37 0.13 5.25
C SER A 127 -10.72 0.54 5.83
N ASP A 128 -11.17 1.78 5.57
CA ASP A 128 -12.46 2.29 6.06
C ASP A 128 -13.63 1.61 5.35
N TRP A 129 -13.37 1.01 4.19
CA TRP A 129 -14.31 0.15 3.45
C TRP A 129 -14.03 -1.35 3.63
N GLY A 130 -13.20 -1.70 4.61
CA GLY A 130 -12.98 -3.09 5.02
C GLY A 130 -11.82 -3.79 4.31
N TYR A 131 -10.91 -3.07 3.62
CA TYR A 131 -9.71 -3.71 3.06
C TYR A 131 -8.83 -4.27 4.20
N PRO A 132 -8.64 -5.59 4.30
CA PRO A 132 -8.09 -6.21 5.51
C PRO A 132 -6.59 -6.01 5.83
N PRO A 133 -5.67 -5.93 4.84
CA PRO A 133 -4.23 -6.02 5.12
C PRO A 133 -3.66 -4.97 6.08
N TYR A 134 -2.62 -5.40 6.81
CA TYR A 134 -1.68 -4.51 7.49
C TYR A 134 -0.71 -3.92 6.48
N GLY A 135 -0.35 -2.65 6.67
CA GLY A 135 0.54 -1.93 5.77
C GLY A 135 1.98 -1.86 6.26
N ASN A 136 2.91 -1.77 5.31
CA ASN A 136 4.34 -1.61 5.59
C ASN A 136 4.87 -2.73 6.52
N SER A 137 4.50 -3.96 6.18
CA SER A 137 4.92 -5.19 6.81
C SER A 137 6.33 -5.57 6.40
N ILE A 138 7.15 -5.97 7.37
CA ILE A 138 8.47 -6.56 7.14
C ILE A 138 8.28 -8.06 6.91
N ILE A 139 8.54 -8.52 5.70
CA ILE A 139 8.35 -9.90 5.27
C ILE A 139 9.73 -10.49 4.98
N CYS A 140 10.14 -11.50 5.73
CA CYS A 140 11.47 -12.12 5.61
C CYS A 140 11.37 -13.57 5.14
N MET A 141 12.38 -14.06 4.42
CA MET A 141 12.43 -15.48 4.05
C MET A 141 12.46 -16.36 5.31
N ALA A 142 11.67 -17.44 5.32
CA ALA A 142 11.65 -18.39 6.44
C ALA A 142 13.06 -18.95 6.74
N ASP A 143 13.85 -19.14 5.68
CA ASP A 143 15.23 -19.59 5.77
C ASP A 143 16.17 -18.56 6.40
N THR A 144 15.97 -17.26 6.14
CA THR A 144 16.72 -16.18 6.80
C THR A 144 16.40 -16.14 8.29
N ILE A 145 15.11 -16.27 8.65
CA ILE A 145 14.68 -16.32 10.06
C ILE A 145 15.34 -17.50 10.78
N ARG A 146 15.36 -18.69 10.15
CA ARG A 146 15.96 -19.90 10.72
C ARG A 146 17.48 -19.81 10.86
N LYS A 147 18.18 -19.29 9.85
CA LYS A 147 19.65 -19.23 9.83
C LYS A 147 20.21 -18.05 10.62
N ARG A 148 19.48 -16.94 10.71
CA ARG A 148 19.93 -15.68 11.31
C ARG A 148 18.90 -15.06 12.28
N PRO A 149 18.35 -15.83 13.24
CA PRO A 149 17.25 -15.36 14.09
C PRO A 149 17.63 -14.11 14.91
N ALA A 150 18.85 -14.06 15.45
CA ALA A 150 19.33 -12.92 16.22
C ALA A 150 19.44 -11.64 15.37
N ALA A 151 19.85 -11.76 14.10
CA ALA A 151 19.95 -10.61 13.20
C ALA A 151 18.56 -10.08 12.82
N VAL A 152 17.60 -10.97 12.54
CA VAL A 152 16.21 -10.58 12.26
C VAL A 152 15.59 -9.88 13.48
N ALA A 153 15.77 -10.43 14.68
CA ALA A 153 15.26 -9.82 15.92
C ALA A 153 15.89 -8.43 16.17
N ALA A 154 17.20 -8.30 15.99
CA ALA A 154 17.89 -7.01 16.13
C ALA A 154 17.39 -5.99 15.09
N PHE A 155 17.20 -6.40 13.83
CA PHE A 155 16.68 -5.56 12.76
C PHE A 155 15.25 -5.08 13.06
N VAL A 156 14.35 -5.97 13.45
CA VAL A 156 12.97 -5.62 13.82
C VAL A 156 12.98 -4.66 15.01
N LYS A 157 13.73 -4.96 16.07
CA LYS A 157 13.83 -4.09 17.25
C LYS A 157 14.32 -2.69 16.89
N ALA A 158 15.44 -2.58 16.18
CA ALA A 158 16.00 -1.30 15.76
C ALA A 158 15.04 -0.52 14.86
N SER A 159 14.35 -1.20 13.94
CA SER A 159 13.34 -0.58 13.08
C SER A 159 12.18 0.01 13.89
N MET A 160 11.66 -0.74 14.88
CA MET A 160 10.56 -0.27 15.74
C MET A 160 11.00 0.85 16.69
N GLU A 161 12.24 0.81 17.19
CA GLU A 161 12.83 1.93 17.95
C GLU A 161 12.94 3.19 17.09
N GLY A 162 13.33 3.06 15.81
CA GLY A 162 13.33 4.15 14.84
C GLY A 162 11.95 4.77 14.64
N TRP A 163 10.91 3.96 14.46
CA TRP A 163 9.53 4.44 14.37
C TRP A 163 9.07 5.14 15.65
N LYS A 164 9.37 4.56 16.81
CA LYS A 164 9.05 5.18 18.11
C LYS A 164 9.73 6.54 18.24
N SER A 165 11.00 6.65 17.88
CA SER A 165 11.74 7.93 17.90
C SER A 165 11.12 8.93 16.93
N TYR A 166 10.84 8.52 15.70
CA TYR A 166 10.24 9.39 14.67
C TYR A 166 8.90 9.98 15.09
N LEU A 167 8.04 9.16 15.71
CA LEU A 167 6.73 9.60 16.19
C LEU A 167 6.82 10.54 17.41
N GLN A 168 7.95 10.54 18.13
CA GLN A 168 8.20 11.47 19.23
C GLN A 168 8.82 12.79 18.73
N ASP A 169 9.82 12.69 17.87
CA ASP A 169 10.46 13.83 17.22
C ASP A 169 10.85 13.45 15.78
N PRO A 170 10.12 13.94 14.77
CA PRO A 170 10.40 13.62 13.38
C PRO A 170 11.58 14.42 12.82
N ALA A 171 11.97 15.54 13.45
CA ALA A 171 12.93 16.50 12.87
C ALA A 171 14.28 15.88 12.48
N PRO A 172 14.90 14.96 13.28
CA PRO A 172 16.15 14.32 12.89
C PRO A 172 16.06 13.44 11.64
N ALA A 173 14.86 12.96 11.28
CA ALA A 173 14.63 12.07 10.15
C ALA A 173 14.07 12.78 8.91
N THR A 174 13.52 13.99 9.06
CA THR A 174 12.94 14.79 7.97
C THR A 174 13.79 16.01 7.57
N ALA A 175 15.03 16.09 8.07
CA ALA A 175 15.96 17.20 7.84
C ALA A 175 16.46 17.30 6.39
#